data_AF-A0AAD9K8K9-F1
#
_entry.id   AF-A0AAD9K8K9-F1
#
_cell.length_a   1.000
_cell.length_b   1.000
_cell.length_c   1.000
_cell.angle_alpha   90.00
_cell.angle_beta   90.00
_cell.angle_gamma   90.00
#
_symmetry.space_group_name_H-M   'P 1'
#
loop_
_entity.id
_entity.type
_entity.pdbx_description
1 polymer ?
#
loop_
_entity_poly.entity_id
_entity_poly.type
_entity_poly.pdbx_seq_one_letter_code
_entity_poly.pdbx_strand_id
1 'polypeptide(L)'
;MYIHTYIHTYIHTYIHTYIHTYIHTYIHTYIHTYIHTYIHTYIHTYIHTYIHTYIHTYIHTYIHTYIHSLIHTYIHTYIHTYIHTYIHTYYTPYLHTYIHTYIHTYIHTYIHTYIHTYIHTYIHTYIHTYIHTYIHTYIHTYIHTYTHSCIHTYICT
;
A
#
# COMPACT_ATOMS: atom_id res chain seq x y z
N MET A 1 87.85 62.67 27.81
CA MET A 1 87.60 62.11 26.46
C MET A 1 87.26 60.62 26.52
N TYR A 2 88.11 59.77 27.12
CA TYR A 2 87.90 58.31 27.20
C TYR A 2 86.61 57.86 27.92
N ILE A 3 86.26 58.52 29.02
CA ILE A 3 85.03 58.24 29.79
C ILE A 3 83.78 58.58 28.97
N HIS A 4 83.81 59.71 28.26
CA HIS A 4 82.69 60.15 27.43
C HIS A 4 82.47 59.20 26.23
N THR A 5 83.53 58.76 25.57
CA THR A 5 83.41 57.78 24.48
C THR A 5 82.95 56.43 24.98
N TYR A 6 83.43 55.97 26.14
CA TYR A 6 83.01 54.69 26.73
C TYR A 6 81.53 54.71 27.16
N ILE A 7 81.09 55.78 27.82
CA ILE A 7 79.67 55.94 28.21
C ILE A 7 78.80 56.02 26.96
N HIS A 8 79.20 56.80 25.96
CA HIS A 8 78.44 56.93 24.72
C HIS A 8 78.34 55.60 23.97
N THR A 9 79.43 54.85 23.80
CA THR A 9 79.39 53.55 23.11
C THR A 9 78.63 52.52 23.91
N TYR A 10 78.79 52.45 25.24
CA TYR A 10 78.07 51.52 26.09
C TYR A 10 76.56 51.80 26.08
N ILE A 11 76.15 53.05 26.27
CA ILE A 11 74.74 53.44 26.24
C ILE A 11 74.16 53.21 24.85
N HIS A 12 74.84 53.64 23.79
CA HIS A 12 74.34 53.46 22.43
C HIS A 12 74.23 51.98 22.07
N THR A 13 75.24 51.16 22.36
CA THR A 13 75.19 49.73 22.04
C THR A 13 74.15 49.01 22.89
N TYR A 14 74.06 49.29 24.18
CA TYR A 14 73.08 48.67 25.06
C TYR A 14 71.65 49.05 24.67
N ILE A 15 71.37 50.34 24.48
CA ILE A 15 70.05 50.81 24.06
C ILE A 15 69.71 50.29 22.67
N HIS A 16 70.63 50.40 21.70
CA HIS A 16 70.36 49.95 20.35
C HIS A 16 70.15 48.44 20.30
N THR A 17 71.01 47.63 20.94
CA THR A 17 70.85 46.17 20.91
C THR A 17 69.62 45.75 21.67
N TYR A 18 69.36 46.29 22.86
CA TYR A 18 68.20 45.93 23.66
C TYR A 18 66.89 46.33 22.97
N ILE A 19 66.77 47.58 22.51
CA ILE A 19 65.57 48.06 21.82
C ILE A 19 65.39 47.32 20.50
N HIS A 20 66.44 47.19 19.69
CA HIS A 20 66.32 46.51 18.41
C HIS A 20 65.98 45.04 18.58
N THR A 21 66.65 44.32 19.49
CA THR A 21 66.35 42.89 19.71
C THR A 21 64.97 42.71 20.32
N TYR A 22 64.59 43.52 21.32
CA TYR A 22 63.29 43.41 21.96
C TYR A 22 62.16 43.74 20.98
N ILE A 23 62.24 44.87 20.27
CA ILE A 23 61.23 45.26 19.29
C ILE A 23 61.18 44.25 18.15
N HIS A 24 62.32 43.90 17.57
CA HIS A 24 62.34 42.97 16.44
C HIS A 24 61.84 41.58 16.85
N THR A 25 62.29 41.03 17.98
CA THR A 25 61.83 39.70 18.41
C THR A 25 60.38 39.74 18.83
N TYR A 26 59.94 40.73 19.62
CA TYR A 26 58.57 40.82 20.08
C TYR A 26 57.61 41.05 18.90
N ILE A 27 57.88 42.03 18.04
CA ILE A 27 57.02 42.31 16.88
C ILE A 27 57.05 41.14 15.92
N HIS A 28 58.22 40.61 15.56
CA HIS A 28 58.29 39.51 14.60
C HIS A 28 57.62 38.25 15.16
N THR A 29 57.90 37.86 16.40
CA THR A 29 57.29 36.66 16.98
C THR A 29 55.81 36.86 17.19
N TYR A 30 55.36 37.99 17.74
CA TYR A 30 53.95 38.25 17.99
C TYR A 30 53.16 38.33 16.68
N ILE A 31 53.61 39.13 15.71
CA ILE A 31 52.94 39.25 14.43
C ILE A 31 52.97 37.92 13.68
N HIS A 32 54.14 37.27 13.56
CA HIS A 32 54.23 36.02 12.83
C HIS A 32 53.41 34.92 13.49
N THR A 33 53.53 34.72 14.80
CA THR A 33 52.76 33.67 15.49
C THR A 33 51.28 34.01 15.49
N TYR A 34 50.87 35.22 15.84
CA TYR A 34 49.47 35.58 15.90
C TYR A 34 48.82 35.53 14.52
N ILE A 35 49.40 36.19 13.51
CA ILE A 35 48.83 36.18 12.15
C ILE A 35 48.85 34.77 11.58
N HIS A 36 49.98 34.07 11.64
CA HIS A 36 50.06 32.73 11.05
C HIS A 36 49.14 31.75 11.77
N THR A 37 49.14 31.72 13.11
CA THR A 37 48.27 30.78 13.84
C THR A 37 46.82 31.16 13.69
N TYR A 38 46.45 32.44 13.83
CA TYR A 38 45.06 32.87 13.74
C TYR A 38 44.51 32.66 12.33
N ILE A 39 45.21 33.13 11.29
CA ILE A 39 44.77 32.97 9.91
C ILE A 39 44.74 31.49 9.54
N HIS A 40 45.81 30.75 9.81
CA HIS A 40 45.86 29.34 9.43
C HIS A 40 44.81 28.53 10.18
N THR A 41 44.68 28.68 11.50
CA THR A 41 43.68 27.95 12.27
C THR A 41 42.29 28.37 11.86
N TYR A 42 41.96 29.66 11.85
CA TYR A 42 40.63 30.15 11.53
C TYR A 42 40.21 29.76 10.11
N ILE A 43 41.05 30.02 9.10
CA ILE A 43 40.72 29.68 7.70
C ILE A 43 40.63 28.17 7.55
N HIS A 44 41.62 27.41 8.05
CA HIS A 44 41.60 25.97 7.88
C HIS A 44 40.43 25.34 8.63
N THR A 45 40.17 25.72 9.88
CA THR A 45 39.05 25.17 10.64
C THR A 45 37.73 25.60 10.04
N TYR A 46 37.57 26.87 9.66
CA TYR A 46 36.32 27.37 9.11
C TYR A 46 36.03 26.73 7.76
N ILE A 47 36.99 26.74 6.83
CA ILE A 47 36.82 26.14 5.50
C ILE A 47 36.60 24.63 5.64
N HIS A 48 37.45 23.93 6.40
CA HIS A 48 37.32 22.49 6.53
C HIS A 48 36.02 22.11 7.23
N THR A 49 35.66 22.75 8.34
CA THR A 49 34.41 22.42 9.05
C THR A 49 33.21 22.81 8.22
N TYR A 50 33.18 24.00 7.61
CA TYR A 50 32.03 24.46 6.82
C TYR A 50 31.86 23.60 5.56
N ILE A 51 32.92 23.39 4.78
CA ILE A 51 32.84 22.59 3.56
C ILE A 51 32.50 21.15 3.90
N HIS A 52 33.21 20.55 4.87
CA HIS A 52 32.95 19.16 5.22
C HIS A 52 31.56 18.98 5.81
N THR A 53 31.13 19.81 6.75
CA THR A 53 29.79 19.68 7.32
C THR A 53 28.75 19.96 6.26
N TYR A 54 28.81 21.09 5.54
CA TYR A 54 27.83 21.43 4.52
C TYR A 54 27.73 20.37 3.43
N ILE A 55 28.84 19.96 2.82
CA ILE A 55 28.84 18.96 1.76
C ILE A 55 28.35 17.62 2.32
N HIS A 56 28.91 17.15 3.44
CA HIS A 56 28.53 15.86 3.99
C HIS A 56 27.06 15.86 4.41
N THR A 57 26.61 16.85 5.17
CA THR A 57 25.20 16.92 5.61
C THR A 57 24.30 17.09 4.42
N TYR A 58 24.55 18.06 3.54
CA TYR A 58 23.66 18.34 2.41
C TYR A 58 23.56 17.15 1.47
N ILE A 59 24.70 16.59 1.03
CA ILE A 59 24.70 15.44 0.12
C ILE A 59 24.08 14.23 0.80
N HIS A 60 24.49 13.90 2.04
CA HIS A 60 23.95 12.74 2.73
C HIS A 60 22.45 12.89 2.99
N THR A 61 21.99 14.04 3.50
CA THR A 61 20.57 14.26 3.75
C THR A 61 19.79 14.29 2.46
N TYR A 62 20.27 14.99 1.43
CA TYR A 62 19.57 15.09 0.15
C TYR A 62 19.46 13.73 -0.53
N ILE A 63 20.59 13.01 -0.69
CA ILE A 63 20.58 11.70 -1.32
C ILE A 63 19.74 10.73 -0.51
N HIS A 64 19.93 10.67 0.81
CA HIS A 64 19.18 9.75 1.65
C HIS A 64 17.68 10.05 1.61
N THR A 65 17.27 11.30 1.80
CA THR A 65 15.84 11.68 1.78
C THR A 65 15.23 11.50 0.40
N TYR A 66 15.93 11.92 -0.65
CA TYR A 66 15.46 11.78 -2.02
C TYR A 66 15.30 10.32 -2.40
N ILE A 67 16.34 9.49 -2.26
CA ILE A 67 16.29 8.07 -2.58
C ILE A 67 15.27 7.36 -1.71
N HIS A 68 15.26 7.60 -0.39
CA HIS A 68 14.28 6.98 0.49
C HIS A 68 12.85 7.36 0.10
N SER A 69 12.59 8.64 -0.16
CA SER A 69 11.26 9.10 -0.56
C SER A 69 10.82 8.49 -1.88
N LEU A 70 11.70 8.42 -2.89
CA LEU A 70 11.41 7.83 -4.19
C LEU A 70 11.15 6.34 -4.10
N ILE A 71 12.01 5.60 -3.40
CA ILE A 71 11.84 4.16 -3.22
C ILE A 71 10.56 3.89 -2.44
N HIS A 72 10.34 4.60 -1.33
CA HIS A 72 9.15 4.42 -0.51
C HIS A 72 7.88 4.76 -1.28
N THR A 73 7.82 5.91 -1.94
CA THR A 73 6.65 6.30 -2.75
C THR A 73 6.44 5.33 -3.90
N TYR A 74 7.48 4.99 -4.67
CA TYR A 74 7.35 4.06 -5.78
C TYR A 74 6.87 2.68 -5.32
N ILE A 75 7.53 2.07 -4.34
CA ILE A 75 7.17 0.75 -3.83
C ILE A 75 5.77 0.78 -3.22
N HIS A 76 5.50 1.74 -2.33
CA HIS A 76 4.21 1.80 -1.65
C HIS A 76 3.08 2.08 -2.64
N THR A 77 3.23 3.06 -3.52
CA THR A 77 2.17 3.38 -4.50
C THR A 77 2.01 2.24 -5.49
N TYR A 78 3.09 1.70 -6.05
CA TYR A 78 3.01 0.60 -7.02
C TYR A 78 2.38 -0.64 -6.40
N ILE A 79 2.88 -1.11 -5.25
CA ILE A 79 2.35 -2.31 -4.60
C ILE A 79 0.91 -2.09 -4.17
N HIS A 80 0.61 -0.97 -3.50
CA HIS A 80 -0.74 -0.70 -3.01
C HIS A 80 -1.73 -0.56 -4.17
N THR A 81 -1.39 0.23 -5.20
CA THR A 81 -2.28 0.42 -6.35
C THR A 81 -2.43 -0.86 -7.14
N TYR A 82 -1.35 -1.59 -7.41
CA TYR A 82 -1.40 -2.85 -8.15
C TYR A 82 -2.22 -3.91 -7.41
N ILE A 83 -1.99 -4.12 -6.11
CA ILE A 83 -2.75 -5.10 -5.32
C ILE A 83 -4.21 -4.69 -5.22
N HIS A 84 -4.47 -3.42 -4.89
CA HIS A 84 -5.85 -2.93 -4.75
C HIS A 84 -6.61 -3.03 -6.08
N THR A 85 -6.01 -2.59 -7.18
CA THR A 85 -6.62 -2.71 -8.51
C THR A 85 -6.78 -4.18 -8.90
N TYR A 86 -5.79 -5.03 -8.69
CA TYR A 86 -5.91 -6.45 -9.01
C TYR A 86 -7.07 -7.12 -8.26
N ILE A 87 -7.16 -6.91 -6.94
CA ILE A 87 -8.25 -7.45 -6.13
C ILE A 87 -9.59 -6.91 -6.63
N HIS A 88 -9.72 -5.59 -6.77
CA HIS A 88 -11.01 -4.98 -7.14
C HIS A 88 -11.44 -5.31 -8.57
N THR A 89 -10.49 -5.46 -9.50
CA THR A 89 -10.79 -5.67 -10.92
C THR A 89 -10.98 -7.14 -11.26
N TYR A 90 -10.27 -8.05 -10.60
CA TYR A 90 -10.34 -9.48 -10.92
C TYR A 90 -11.08 -10.28 -9.86
N TYR A 91 -10.74 -10.10 -8.59
CA TYR A 91 -11.29 -10.95 -7.52
C TYR A 91 -12.76 -10.62 -7.25
N THR A 92 -13.11 -9.34 -7.09
CA THR A 92 -14.49 -8.94 -6.76
C THR A 92 -15.50 -9.34 -7.84
N PRO A 93 -15.24 -9.13 -9.15
CA PRO A 93 -16.18 -9.54 -10.19
C PRO A 93 -16.25 -11.06 -10.36
N TYR A 94 -15.12 -11.77 -10.19
CA TYR A 94 -15.12 -13.23 -10.19
C TYR A 94 -15.99 -13.79 -9.07
N LEU A 95 -15.84 -13.26 -7.85
CA LEU A 95 -16.61 -13.72 -6.70
C LEU A 95 -18.09 -13.38 -6.85
N HIS A 96 -18.41 -12.18 -7.35
CA HIS A 96 -19.78 -11.79 -7.64
C HIS A 96 -20.42 -12.68 -8.72
N THR A 97 -19.72 -12.92 -9.84
CA THR A 97 -20.23 -13.78 -10.90
C THR A 97 -20.36 -15.22 -10.44
N TYR A 98 -19.39 -15.76 -9.69
CA TYR A 98 -19.46 -17.11 -9.14
C TYR A 98 -20.64 -17.28 -8.18
N ILE A 99 -20.79 -16.38 -7.20
CA ILE A 99 -21.91 -16.43 -6.26
C ILE A 99 -23.24 -16.23 -6.99
N HIS A 100 -23.36 -15.22 -7.85
CA HIS A 100 -24.59 -14.93 -8.57
C HIS A 100 -24.98 -16.10 -9.47
N THR A 101 -24.05 -16.62 -10.28
CA THR A 101 -24.33 -17.77 -11.14
C THR A 101 -24.65 -19.01 -10.33
N TYR A 102 -23.86 -19.35 -9.30
CA TYR A 102 -24.10 -20.53 -8.50
C TYR A 102 -25.46 -20.46 -7.78
N ILE A 103 -25.72 -19.36 -7.05
CA ILE A 103 -26.98 -19.18 -6.32
C ILE A 103 -28.15 -19.09 -7.29
N HIS A 104 -28.07 -18.24 -8.32
CA HIS A 104 -29.16 -18.08 -9.26
C HIS A 104 -29.43 -19.40 -9.99
N THR A 105 -28.42 -20.04 -10.57
CA THR A 105 -28.65 -21.31 -11.29
C THR A 105 -29.11 -22.39 -10.34
N TYR A 106 -28.46 -22.61 -9.19
CA TYR A 106 -28.84 -23.67 -8.27
C TYR A 106 -30.23 -23.45 -7.69
N ILE A 107 -30.51 -22.27 -7.12
CA ILE A 107 -31.82 -21.98 -6.51
C ILE A 107 -32.89 -21.91 -7.59
N HIS A 108 -32.68 -21.18 -8.68
CA HIS A 108 -33.71 -21.07 -9.72
C HIS A 108 -33.96 -22.43 -10.36
N THR A 109 -32.93 -23.19 -10.74
CA THR A 109 -33.17 -24.52 -11.34
C THR A 109 -33.77 -25.46 -10.33
N TYR A 110 -33.28 -25.54 -9.09
CA TYR A 110 -33.82 -26.44 -8.09
C TYR A 110 -35.28 -26.09 -7.75
N ILE A 111 -35.57 -24.84 -7.40
CA ILE A 111 -36.93 -24.41 -7.06
C ILE A 111 -37.84 -24.54 -8.28
N HIS A 112 -37.44 -24.00 -9.44
CA HIS A 112 -38.27 -24.05 -10.62
C HIS A 112 -38.51 -25.49 -11.04
N THR A 113 -37.48 -26.33 -11.18
CA THR A 113 -37.67 -27.72 -11.58
C THR A 113 -38.43 -28.50 -10.53
N TYR A 114 -38.08 -28.41 -9.24
CA TYR A 114 -38.76 -29.17 -8.19
C TYR A 114 -40.21 -28.74 -8.05
N ILE A 115 -40.49 -27.44 -7.89
CA ILE A 115 -41.87 -26.95 -7.73
C ILE A 115 -42.67 -27.18 -9.01
N HIS A 116 -42.14 -26.81 -10.18
CA HIS A 116 -42.86 -27.00 -11.43
C HIS A 116 -43.13 -28.48 -11.68
N THR A 117 -42.12 -29.34 -11.59
CA THR A 117 -42.33 -30.78 -11.82
C THR A 117 -43.22 -31.38 -10.76
N TYR A 118 -43.03 -31.09 -9.48
CA TYR A 118 -43.87 -31.65 -8.41
C TYR A 118 -45.31 -31.18 -8.52
N ILE A 119 -45.55 -29.87 -8.63
CA ILE A 119 -46.91 -29.33 -8.75
C ILE A 119 -47.55 -29.81 -10.06
N HIS A 120 -46.85 -29.67 -11.20
CA HIS A 120 -47.41 -30.08 -12.48
C HIS A 120 -47.69 -31.58 -12.49
N THR A 121 -46.74 -32.43 -12.10
CA THR A 121 -46.96 -33.88 -12.10
C THR A 121 -48.00 -34.28 -11.07
N TYR A 122 -47.95 -33.78 -9.84
CA TYR A 122 -48.91 -34.15 -8.80
C TYR A 122 -50.32 -33.68 -9.15
N ILE A 123 -50.51 -32.41 -9.50
CA ILE A 123 -51.83 -31.88 -9.85
C ILE A 123 -52.33 -32.54 -11.12
N HIS A 124 -51.52 -32.60 -12.19
CA HIS A 124 -51.94 -33.20 -13.44
C HIS A 124 -52.27 -34.68 -13.24
N THR A 125 -51.39 -35.47 -12.62
CA THR A 125 -51.67 -36.89 -12.40
C THR A 125 -52.84 -37.09 -11.45
N TYR A 126 -52.92 -36.40 -10.33
CA TYR A 126 -54.01 -36.57 -9.38
C TYR A 126 -55.36 -36.16 -10.00
N ILE A 127 -55.46 -34.96 -10.57
CA ILE A 127 -56.70 -34.50 -11.19
C ILE A 127 -57.05 -35.39 -12.39
N HIS A 128 -56.11 -35.64 -13.29
CA HIS A 128 -56.39 -36.46 -14.46
C HIS A 128 -56.77 -37.88 -14.05
N THR A 129 -56.00 -38.55 -13.19
CA THR A 129 -56.33 -39.92 -12.76
C THR A 129 -57.61 -39.94 -11.96
N TYR A 130 -57.81 -39.06 -10.99
CA TYR A 130 -59.01 -39.05 -10.17
C TYR A 130 -60.25 -38.76 -11.00
N ILE A 131 -60.26 -37.67 -11.78
CA ILE A 131 -61.41 -37.32 -12.63
C ILE A 131 -61.64 -38.40 -13.68
N HIS A 132 -60.60 -38.81 -14.42
CA HIS A 132 -60.75 -39.81 -15.47
C HIS A 132 -61.21 -41.15 -14.88
N THR A 133 -60.56 -41.66 -13.84
CA THR A 133 -60.95 -42.95 -13.24
C THR A 133 -62.30 -42.85 -12.56
N TYR A 134 -62.59 -41.81 -11.78
CA TYR A 134 -63.87 -41.67 -11.10
C TYR A 134 -65.01 -41.52 -12.11
N ILE A 135 -64.92 -40.57 -13.05
CA ILE A 135 -65.96 -40.38 -14.06
C ILE A 135 -66.10 -41.62 -14.93
N HIS A 136 -65.00 -42.14 -15.47
CA HIS A 136 -65.06 -43.31 -16.35
C HIS A 136 -65.60 -44.53 -15.61
N THR A 137 -65.07 -44.87 -14.43
CA THR A 137 -65.54 -46.04 -13.69
C THR A 137 -66.95 -45.85 -13.18
N TYR A 138 -67.30 -44.70 -12.60
CA TYR A 138 -68.65 -44.46 -12.08
C TYR A 138 -69.68 -44.47 -13.20
N ILE A 139 -69.47 -43.70 -14.28
CA ILE A 139 -70.43 -43.65 -15.39
C ILE A 139 -70.49 -45.02 -16.08
N HIS A 140 -69.35 -45.63 -16.40
CA HIS A 140 -69.33 -46.92 -17.08
C HIS A 140 -69.97 -48.01 -16.22
N THR A 141 -69.59 -48.14 -14.95
CA THR A 141 -70.16 -49.18 -14.07
C THR A 141 -71.62 -48.91 -13.78
N TYR A 142 -72.02 -47.67 -13.48
CA TYR A 142 -73.41 -47.34 -13.19
C TYR A 142 -74.30 -47.59 -14.40
N ILE A 143 -73.93 -47.05 -15.57
CA ILE A 143 -74.72 -47.27 -16.80
C ILE A 143 -74.72 -48.75 -17.16
N HIS A 144 -73.57 -49.42 -17.18
CA HIS A 144 -73.49 -50.83 -17.56
C HIS A 144 -74.26 -51.75 -16.61
N THR A 145 -74.13 -51.55 -15.29
CA THR A 145 -74.86 -52.37 -14.31
C THR A 145 -76.35 -52.06 -14.32
N TYR A 146 -76.75 -50.79 -14.45
CA TYR A 146 -78.15 -50.41 -14.53
C TYR A 146 -78.81 -50.94 -15.81
N THR A 147 -78.20 -50.76 -16.98
CA THR A 147 -78.75 -51.30 -18.23
C THR A 147 -78.77 -52.82 -18.22
N HIS A 148 -77.70 -53.47 -17.78
CA HIS A 148 -77.65 -54.93 -17.70
C HIS A 148 -78.67 -55.49 -16.71
N SER A 149 -78.81 -54.89 -15.53
CA SER A 149 -79.83 -55.32 -14.56
C SER A 149 -81.24 -55.08 -15.08
N CYS A 150 -81.56 -53.90 -15.62
CA CYS A 150 -82.87 -53.62 -16.20
C CYS A 150 -83.23 -54.58 -17.34
N ILE A 151 -82.30 -54.86 -18.25
CA ILE A 151 -82.50 -55.80 -19.36
C ILE A 151 -82.68 -57.22 -18.82
N HIS A 152 -81.83 -57.65 -17.87
CA HIS A 152 -81.95 -58.98 -17.26
C HIS A 152 -83.26 -59.15 -16.51
N THR A 153 -83.71 -58.15 -15.76
CA THR A 153 -85.02 -58.19 -15.09
C THR A 153 -86.17 -58.21 -16.09
N TYR A 154 -86.09 -57.45 -17.17
CA TYR A 154 -87.11 -57.44 -18.24
C TYR A 154 -87.20 -58.77 -19.01
N ILE A 155 -86.08 -59.49 -19.15
CA ILE A 155 -86.04 -60.79 -19.86
C ILE A 155 -86.37 -61.97 -18.94
N CYS A 156 -86.04 -61.89 -17.64
CA CYS A 156 -86.34 -62.94 -16.65
C CYS A 156 -87.70 -62.77 -15.94
N THR A 157 -88.49 -61.78 -16.32
CA THR A 157 -89.93 -61.67 -15.99
C THR A 157 -90.77 -62.03 -17.20
#